data_AF-A0A1P8FPJ6-F1
#
_entry.id   AF-A0A1P8FPJ6-F1
#
_cell.length_a   1.000
_cell.length_b   1.000
_cell.length_c   1.000
_cell.angle_alpha   90.00
_cell.angle_beta   90.00
_cell.angle_gamma   90.00
#
_symmetry.space_group_name_H-M   'P 1'
#
loop_
_entity.id
_entity.type
_entity.pdbx_description
1 polymer ?
#
loop_
_entity_poly.entity_id
_entity_poly.type
_entity_poly.pdbx_seq_one_letter_code
_entity_poly.pdbx_strand_id
1 'polypeptide(L)'
;MKYITALLVALFTSLGAAAKDHACEKDAMARAKKLLSFHVDMKELEDRMGFEGAFVMPSIKNPAAPQQKFEVLEVVGYISPRGEYRMRFIYYIMKAGDCLLMGQEILEKAKI
;
A
#
# COMPACT_ATOMS: atom_id res chain seq x y z
N MET A 1 -29.01 49.63 -29.67
CA MET A 1 -28.06 48.54 -29.34
C MET A 1 -28.37 48.07 -27.93
N LYS A 2 -29.13 46.98 -27.79
CA LYS A 2 -29.70 46.53 -26.53
C LYS A 2 -29.83 45.01 -26.61
N TYR A 3 -29.26 44.32 -25.60
CA TYR A 3 -29.38 42.87 -25.32
C TYR A 3 -28.55 41.97 -26.28
N ILE A 4 -27.91 40.86 -25.92
CA ILE A 4 -28.18 39.76 -24.99
C ILE A 4 -26.81 39.05 -24.81
N THR A 5 -26.19 39.06 -23.64
CA THR A 5 -26.30 38.06 -22.56
C THR A 5 -25.00 37.27 -22.48
N ALA A 6 -24.29 37.47 -21.36
CA ALA A 6 -23.01 36.87 -21.04
C ALA A 6 -23.12 35.35 -20.91
N LEU A 7 -22.34 34.62 -21.70
CA LEU A 7 -22.18 33.17 -21.58
C LEU A 7 -21.09 32.88 -20.54
N LEU A 8 -21.47 32.90 -19.26
CA LEU A 8 -20.66 32.44 -18.13
C LEU A 8 -21.11 31.01 -17.79
N VAL A 9 -20.53 30.02 -18.47
CA VAL A 9 -20.73 28.60 -18.11
C VAL A 9 -19.50 28.13 -17.36
N ALA A 10 -19.77 27.71 -16.13
CA ALA A 10 -18.84 27.28 -15.09
C ALA A 10 -17.77 26.29 -15.61
N LEU A 11 -16.50 26.66 -15.47
CA LEU A 11 -15.42 25.70 -15.41
C LEU A 11 -15.62 24.85 -14.16
N PHE A 12 -16.00 23.59 -14.37
CA PHE A 12 -15.90 22.55 -13.36
C PHE A 12 -14.42 22.36 -13.00
N THR A 13 -13.95 23.02 -11.94
CA THR A 13 -12.69 22.70 -11.29
C THR A 13 -12.87 21.39 -10.53
N SER A 14 -12.64 20.26 -11.21
CA SER A 14 -12.37 19.00 -10.54
C SER A 14 -11.00 19.12 -9.87
N LEU A 15 -10.97 19.67 -8.66
CA LEU A 15 -9.85 19.43 -7.74
C LEU A 15 -9.89 17.93 -7.42
N GLY A 16 -9.14 17.14 -8.19
CA GLY A 16 -8.76 15.80 -7.79
C GLY A 16 -8.00 15.94 -6.47
N ALA A 17 -8.67 15.66 -5.35
CA ALA A 17 -8.00 15.48 -4.08
C ALA A 17 -7.08 14.28 -4.26
N ALA A 18 -5.78 14.53 -4.46
CA ALA A 18 -4.77 13.49 -4.37
C ALA A 18 -4.95 12.84 -3.00
N ALA A 19 -5.32 11.55 -2.99
CA ALA A 19 -5.38 10.80 -1.75
C ALA A 19 -4.01 10.91 -1.10
N LYS A 20 -3.97 11.38 0.14
CA LYS A 20 -2.70 11.51 0.86
C LYS A 20 -2.15 10.10 1.07
N ASP A 21 -0.92 9.88 0.58
CA ASP A 21 -0.17 8.64 0.80
C ASP A 21 -0.18 8.25 2.28
N HIS A 22 -0.27 6.95 2.53
CA HIS A 22 -0.33 6.43 3.89
C HIS A 22 1.00 6.67 4.61
N ALA A 23 0.99 6.99 5.92
CA ALA A 23 2.21 7.30 6.68
C ALA A 23 3.27 6.19 6.57
N CYS A 24 2.83 4.93 6.53
CA CYS A 24 3.70 3.76 6.45
C CYS A 24 3.96 3.22 5.03
N GLU A 25 3.49 3.89 3.98
CA GLU A 25 3.61 3.40 2.60
C GLU A 25 5.06 3.12 2.20
N LYS A 26 5.95 4.09 2.45
CA LYS A 26 7.39 3.95 2.13
C LYS A 26 8.06 2.81 2.89
N ASP A 27 7.72 2.64 4.18
CA ASP A 27 8.26 1.55 5.00
C ASP A 27 7.72 0.19 4.53
N ALA A 28 6.42 0.10 4.19
CA ALA A 28 5.83 -1.12 3.64
C ALA A 28 6.50 -1.55 2.33
N MET A 29 6.74 -0.62 1.40
CA MET A 29 7.45 -0.92 0.15
C MET A 29 8.89 -1.39 0.39
N ALA A 30 9.63 -0.73 1.30
CA ALA A 30 10.99 -1.13 1.64
C ALA A 30 11.04 -2.52 2.30
N ARG A 31 10.04 -2.86 3.11
CA ARG A 31 9.91 -4.19 3.74
C ARG A 31 9.47 -5.25 2.75
N ALA A 32 8.59 -4.93 1.80
CA ALA A 32 8.18 -5.86 0.74
C ALA A 32 9.36 -6.39 -0.05
N LYS A 33 10.30 -5.52 -0.44
CA LYS A 33 11.54 -5.97 -1.09
C LYS A 33 12.31 -6.97 -0.22
N LYS A 34 12.59 -6.61 1.04
CA LYS A 34 13.34 -7.48 1.96
C LYS A 34 12.64 -8.81 2.22
N LEU A 35 11.33 -8.78 2.43
CA LEU A 35 10.51 -9.95 2.72
C LEU A 35 10.46 -10.90 1.52
N LEU A 36 10.22 -10.38 0.31
CA LEU A 36 10.17 -11.20 -0.89
C LEU A 36 11.54 -11.85 -1.16
N SER A 37 12.64 -11.07 -1.08
CA SER A 37 14.01 -11.60 -1.22
C SER A 37 14.33 -12.71 -0.23
N PHE A 38 13.92 -12.54 1.03
CA PHE A 38 14.09 -13.56 2.06
C PHE A 38 13.23 -14.81 1.79
N HIS A 39 11.96 -14.63 1.40
CA HIS A 39 11.01 -15.73 1.24
C HIS A 39 11.39 -16.70 0.12
N VAL A 40 11.94 -16.18 -0.97
CA VAL A 40 12.31 -17.02 -2.13
C VAL A 40 13.73 -17.56 -2.07
N ASP A 41 14.50 -17.20 -1.04
CA ASP A 41 15.91 -17.60 -0.83
C ASP A 41 16.78 -17.48 -2.10
N MET A 42 16.55 -16.42 -2.88
CA MET A 42 17.20 -16.25 -4.18
C MET A 42 17.61 -14.79 -4.37
N LYS A 43 18.80 -14.45 -3.87
CA LYS A 43 19.43 -13.14 -4.06
C LYS A 43 19.60 -12.79 -5.54
N GLU A 44 19.81 -13.78 -6.38
CA GLU A 44 19.98 -13.65 -7.83
C GLU A 44 18.68 -13.23 -8.55
N LEU A 45 17.53 -13.28 -7.85
CA LEU A 45 16.25 -12.85 -8.40
C LEU A 45 15.84 -11.44 -7.97
N GLU A 46 16.61 -10.76 -7.12
CA GLU A 46 16.27 -9.41 -6.66
C GLU A 46 16.07 -8.42 -7.82
N ASP A 47 16.88 -8.52 -8.88
CA ASP A 47 16.78 -7.66 -10.07
C ASP A 47 15.53 -7.95 -10.92
N ARG A 48 14.84 -9.06 -10.65
CA ARG A 48 13.61 -9.48 -11.34
C ARG A 48 12.35 -9.22 -10.52
N MET A 49 12.52 -8.67 -9.32
CA MET A 49 11.41 -8.30 -8.46
C MET A 49 10.81 -6.97 -8.90
N GLY A 50 9.49 -6.94 -9.04
CA GLY A 50 8.74 -5.69 -9.12
C GLY A 50 7.62 -5.68 -8.09
N PHE A 51 7.11 -4.48 -7.80
CA PHE A 51 6.10 -4.25 -6.78
C PHE A 51 5.06 -3.26 -7.29
N GLU A 52 3.79 -3.59 -7.07
CA GLU A 52 2.68 -2.65 -7.11
C GLU A 52 2.65 -1.93 -5.76
N GLY A 53 2.30 -0.64 -5.72
CA GLY A 53 2.39 0.21 -4.52
C GLY A 53 1.71 -0.35 -3.26
N ALA A 54 1.79 0.38 -2.14
CA ALA A 54 1.16 -0.07 -0.90
C ALA A 54 -0.33 0.33 -0.87
N PHE A 55 -1.21 -0.65 -0.73
CA PHE A 55 -2.65 -0.46 -0.67
C PHE A 55 -3.16 -0.58 0.77
N VAL A 56 -4.00 0.37 1.20
CA VAL A 56 -4.60 0.33 2.55
C VAL A 56 -5.67 -0.75 2.62
N MET A 57 -5.55 -1.64 3.60
CA MET A 57 -6.49 -2.72 3.87
C MET A 57 -7.30 -2.45 5.15
N PRO A 58 -8.41 -3.18 5.38
CA PRO A 58 -9.12 -3.09 6.64
C PRO A 58 -8.19 -3.35 7.85
N SER A 59 -8.25 -2.44 8.82
CA SER A 59 -7.54 -2.59 10.09
C SER A 59 -7.94 -3.87 10.82
N ILE A 60 -6.99 -4.43 11.58
CA ILE A 60 -7.23 -5.61 12.43
C ILE A 60 -7.17 -5.22 13.91
N LYS A 61 -7.89 -5.95 14.77
CA LYS A 61 -7.81 -5.72 16.23
C LYS A 61 -6.46 -6.24 16.75
N ASN A 62 -5.89 -5.55 17.74
CA ASN A 62 -4.77 -6.10 18.48
C ASN A 62 -5.25 -7.33 19.28
N PRO A 63 -4.70 -8.54 19.05
CA PRO A 63 -5.10 -9.75 19.77
C PRO A 63 -4.88 -9.64 21.29
N ALA A 64 -3.91 -8.84 21.73
CA ALA A 64 -3.61 -8.61 23.15
C ALA A 64 -4.41 -7.45 23.77
N ALA A 65 -5.01 -6.57 22.97
CA ALA A 65 -5.73 -5.39 23.44
C ALA A 65 -6.88 -5.02 22.48
N PRO A 66 -8.10 -5.58 22.64
CA PRO A 66 -9.18 -5.48 21.65
C PRO A 66 -9.68 -4.05 21.32
N GLN A 67 -9.38 -3.07 22.18
CA GLN A 67 -9.70 -1.65 21.96
C GLN A 67 -8.69 -0.95 21.04
N GLN A 68 -7.50 -1.53 20.84
CA GLN A 68 -6.47 -1.06 19.93
C GLN A 68 -6.62 -1.76 18.57
N LYS A 69 -6.31 -1.02 17.50
CA LYS A 69 -6.27 -1.54 16.14
C LYS A 69 -4.89 -1.38 15.54
N PHE A 70 -4.56 -2.27 14.62
CA PHE A 70 -3.41 -2.17 13.74
C PHE A 70 -3.88 -1.79 12.34
N GLU A 71 -3.15 -0.89 11.71
CA GLU A 71 -3.32 -0.55 10.30
C GLU A 71 -2.63 -1.62 9.45
N VAL A 72 -3.16 -1.88 8.26
CA VAL A 72 -2.65 -2.94 7.39
C VAL A 72 -2.40 -2.36 6.01
N LEU A 73 -1.18 -2.52 5.52
CA LEU A 73 -0.81 -2.21 4.15
C LEU A 73 -0.53 -3.51 3.39
N GLU A 74 -1.10 -3.63 2.21
CA GLU A 74 -0.85 -4.74 1.28
C GLU A 74 0.06 -4.27 0.14
N VAL A 75 1.09 -5.05 -0.15
CA VAL A 75 1.99 -4.83 -1.29
C VAL A 75 1.94 -6.08 -2.15
N VAL A 76 1.66 -5.91 -3.44
CA VAL A 76 1.75 -7.00 -4.42
C VAL A 76 3.15 -6.97 -5.02
N GLY A 77 3.92 -8.04 -4.83
CA GLY A 77 5.22 -8.23 -5.46
C GLY A 77 5.15 -9.30 -6.53
N TYR A 78 5.99 -9.23 -7.54
CA TYR A 78 6.12 -10.27 -8.56
C TYR A 78 7.59 -10.55 -8.84
N ILE A 79 7.87 -11.81 -9.20
CA ILE A 79 9.16 -12.25 -9.70
C ILE A 79 8.91 -12.79 -11.09
N SER A 80 9.34 -12.09 -12.13
CA SER A 80 9.10 -12.55 -13.50
C SER A 80 10.03 -13.73 -13.88
N PRO A 81 9.54 -14.84 -14.48
CA PRO A 81 8.15 -15.22 -14.75
C PRO A 81 7.58 -16.19 -13.68
N ARG A 82 8.14 -16.21 -12.47
CA ARG A 82 8.02 -17.29 -11.49
C ARG A 82 6.86 -17.15 -10.51
N GLY A 83 6.32 -15.95 -10.25
CA GLY A 83 5.17 -15.85 -9.35
C GLY A 83 4.78 -14.43 -8.97
N GLU A 84 3.55 -14.31 -8.47
CA GLU A 84 2.97 -13.11 -7.90
C GLU A 84 2.68 -13.37 -6.41
N TYR A 85 3.03 -12.43 -5.55
CA TYR A 85 3.01 -12.55 -4.10
C TYR A 85 2.21 -11.41 -3.51
N ARG A 86 1.27 -11.72 -2.63
CA ARG A 86 0.57 -10.76 -1.78
C ARG A 86 1.28 -10.71 -0.44
N MET A 87 1.76 -9.53 -0.06
CA MET A 87 2.35 -9.30 1.27
C MET A 87 1.47 -8.34 2.06
N ARG A 88 1.22 -8.63 3.34
CA ARG A 88 0.58 -7.70 4.26
C ARG A 88 1.53 -7.32 5.38
N PHE A 89 1.61 -6.02 5.65
CA PHE A 89 2.37 -5.42 6.74
C PHE A 89 1.41 -4.82 7.75
N ILE A 90 1.51 -5.27 8.99
CA ILE A 90 0.61 -4.92 10.09
C ILE A 90 1.34 -3.91 10.97
N TYR A 91 0.80 -2.71 11.08
CA TYR A 91 1.42 -1.58 11.76
C TYR A 91 0.63 -1.12 12.98
N TYR A 92 1.37 -0.76 14.02
CA TYR A 92 0.91 0.18 15.02
C TYR A 92 1.45 1.57 14.68
N ILE A 93 0.56 2.56 14.58
CA ILE A 93 0.93 3.95 14.35
C ILE A 93 1.19 4.63 15.68
N MET A 94 2.43 5.05 15.91
CA MET A 94 2.80 5.80 17.09
C MET A 94 2.42 7.28 16.96
N LYS A 95 2.48 8.00 18.09
CA LYS A 95 2.37 9.47 18.08
C LYS A 95 3.47 10.04 17.16
N ALA A 96 3.13 11.04 16.35
CA ALA A 96 3.95 11.61 15.27
C ALA A 96 4.02 10.83 13.95
N GLY A 97 3.30 9.70 13.82
CA GLY A 97 3.19 8.98 12.54
C GLY A 97 4.26 7.93 12.30
N ASP A 98 5.08 7.61 13.31
CA ASP A 98 6.07 6.55 13.21
C ASP A 98 5.37 5.17 13.09
N CYS A 99 5.93 4.32 12.23
CA CYS A 99 5.37 3.04 11.85
C CYS A 99 6.07 1.89 12.59
N LEU A 100 5.42 1.32 13.59
CA LEU A 100 5.92 0.14 14.29
C LEU A 100 5.35 -1.13 13.63
N LEU A 101 6.23 -1.95 13.04
CA LEU A 101 5.82 -3.23 12.44
C LEU A 101 5.49 -4.24 13.55
N MET A 102 4.24 -4.71 13.57
CA MET A 102 3.74 -5.71 14.52
C MET A 102 3.70 -7.11 13.92
N GLY A 103 3.62 -7.22 12.61
CA GLY A 103 3.57 -8.50 11.91
C GLY A 103 3.64 -8.34 10.40
N GLN A 104 3.95 -9.46 9.73
CA GLN A 104 3.98 -9.53 8.28
C GLN A 104 3.48 -10.90 7.82
N GLU A 105 2.81 -10.91 6.68
CA GLU A 105 2.32 -12.11 5.99
C GLU A 105 2.80 -12.06 4.54
N ILE A 106 3.17 -13.19 3.97
CA ILE A 106 3.43 -13.36 2.54
C ILE A 106 2.68 -14.57 2.02
N LEU A 107 2.03 -14.42 0.87
CA LEU A 107 1.26 -15.48 0.23
C LEU A 107 1.51 -15.44 -1.28
N GLU A 108 1.99 -16.53 -1.85
CA GLU A 108 2.04 -16.71 -3.30
C GLU A 108 0.62 -16.90 -3.87
N LYS A 109 0.29 -16.16 -4.94
CA LYS A 109 -0.95 -16.30 -5.69
C LYS A 109 -0.81 -17.42 -6.73
N ALA A 110 -0.75 -18.67 -6.26
CA ALA A 110 -0.68 -19.85 -7.12
C ALA A 110 -2.09 -20.35 -7.52
N LYS A 111 -2.22 -20.88 -8.74
CA LYS A 111 -3.35 -21.70 -9.17
C LYS A 111 -2.85 -23.14 -9.27
N ILE A 112 -3.35 -24.01 -8.41
CA ILE A 112 -2.98 -25.44 -8.34
C ILE A 112 -4.15 -26.27 -8.84
#